data_AF-A0A7Y5UWR2-F1
#
_entry.id   AF-A0A7Y5UWR2-F1
#
_cell.length_a   1.000
_cell.length_b   1.000
_cell.length_c   1.000
_cell.angle_alpha   90.00
_cell.angle_beta   90.00
_cell.angle_gamma   90.00
#
_symmetry.space_group_name_H-M   'P 1'
#
loop_
_entity.id
_entity.type
_entity.pdbx_description
1 polymer ?
#
loop_
_entity_poly.entity_id
_entity_poly.type
_entity_poly.pdbx_seq_one_letter_code
_entity_poly.pdbx_strand_id
1 'polypeptide(L)'
;MARLIWLGLVAAVASIAGADTTLIEWTFDQPGDLRGWHPNGHLAEVKVGDGELRGKTSDWDPFLTSPVFEIPARPWQVVELDIRTDQPGRGDLFWTNTLNTQYEGFTPEKHTPFDLPGGDAWQTVRISPLWHAEKK
;
A
#
# COMPACT_ATOMS: atom_id res chain seq x y z
N MET A 1 -27.93 -10.48 -60.85
CA MET A 1 -26.91 -9.74 -60.08
C MET A 1 -27.47 -9.51 -58.68
N ALA A 2 -26.91 -10.14 -57.66
CA ALA A 2 -27.34 -9.98 -56.27
C ALA A 2 -26.39 -9.01 -55.54
N ARG A 3 -26.96 -7.98 -54.89
CA ARG A 3 -26.26 -7.04 -54.00
C ARG A 3 -26.30 -7.61 -52.58
N LEU A 4 -25.14 -7.85 -51.97
CA LEU A 4 -25.02 -8.04 -50.52
C LEU A 4 -24.81 -6.67 -49.85
N ILE A 5 -25.60 -6.36 -48.83
CA ILE A 5 -25.37 -5.22 -47.93
C ILE A 5 -24.81 -5.81 -46.64
N TRP A 6 -23.60 -5.40 -46.27
CA TRP A 6 -23.00 -5.71 -44.97
C TRP A 6 -23.49 -4.71 -43.93
N LEU A 7 -24.04 -5.20 -42.82
CA LEU A 7 -24.28 -4.44 -41.60
C LEU A 7 -23.15 -4.81 -40.62
N GLY A 8 -22.12 -3.98 -40.56
CA GLY A 8 -21.09 -4.08 -39.53
C GLY A 8 -21.60 -3.48 -38.23
N LEU A 9 -21.99 -4.31 -37.28
CA LEU A 9 -22.32 -3.89 -35.92
C LEU A 9 -21.01 -3.57 -35.18
N VAL A 10 -20.70 -2.30 -34.97
CA VAL A 10 -19.62 -1.90 -34.06
C VAL A 10 -20.16 -2.04 -32.64
N ALA A 11 -19.84 -3.15 -31.98
CA ALA A 11 -20.05 -3.28 -30.54
C ALA A 11 -18.98 -2.45 -29.83
N ALA A 12 -19.35 -1.25 -29.39
CA ALA A 12 -18.55 -0.49 -28.44
C ALA A 12 -18.63 -1.23 -27.09
N VAL A 13 -17.59 -2.02 -26.77
CA VAL A 13 -17.41 -2.55 -25.42
C VAL A 13 -16.92 -1.38 -24.57
N ALA A 14 -17.83 -0.72 -23.87
CA ALA A 14 -17.45 0.17 -22.79
C ALA A 14 -16.89 -0.71 -21.67
N SER A 15 -15.56 -0.74 -21.53
CA SER A 15 -14.92 -1.33 -20.36
C SER A 15 -15.41 -0.58 -19.12
N ILE A 16 -16.24 -1.22 -18.30
CA ILE A 16 -16.44 -0.78 -16.93
C ILE A 16 -15.11 -1.07 -16.23
N ALA A 17 -14.25 -0.07 -16.13
CA ALA A 17 -13.16 -0.13 -15.17
C ALA A 17 -13.85 -0.24 -13.80
N GLY A 18 -13.81 -1.43 -13.19
CA GLY A 18 -14.33 -1.62 -11.84
C GLY A 18 -13.55 -0.71 -10.90
N ALA A 19 -14.25 0.09 -10.10
CA ALA A 19 -13.61 0.86 -9.04
C ALA A 19 -12.96 -0.11 -8.04
N ASP A 20 -11.77 0.23 -7.56
CA ASP A 20 -11.12 -0.51 -6.49
C ASP A 20 -12.03 -0.56 -5.27
N THR A 21 -12.05 -1.69 -4.56
CA THR A 21 -12.79 -1.84 -3.30
C THR A 21 -11.79 -1.80 -2.15
N THR A 22 -11.95 -0.83 -1.27
CA THR A 22 -11.18 -0.72 -0.03
C THR A 22 -11.49 -1.90 0.88
N LEU A 23 -10.47 -2.72 1.15
CA LEU A 23 -10.59 -3.86 2.07
C LEU A 23 -10.33 -3.44 3.51
N ILE A 24 -9.31 -2.59 3.71
CA ILE A 24 -8.86 -2.04 4.99
C ILE A 24 -8.36 -0.63 4.72
N GLU A 25 -8.61 0.27 5.67
CA GLU A 25 -8.18 1.66 5.61
C GLU A 25 -7.79 2.17 6.99
N TRP A 26 -6.77 3.02 7.04
CA TRP A 26 -6.43 3.81 8.21
C TRP A 26 -6.44 5.29 7.83
N THR A 27 -7.38 6.02 8.42
CA THR A 27 -7.37 7.48 8.42
C THR A 27 -6.72 7.97 9.71
N PHE A 28 -5.94 9.05 9.62
CA PHE A 28 -5.24 9.66 10.75
C PHE A 28 -5.93 10.99 11.15
N ASP A 29 -7.26 10.92 11.30
CA ASP A 29 -8.16 12.06 11.53
C ASP A 29 -8.32 12.44 13.01
N GLN A 30 -7.91 11.56 13.94
CA GLN A 30 -7.94 11.83 15.37
C GLN A 30 -6.53 12.16 15.90
N PRO A 31 -6.24 13.42 16.30
CA PRO A 31 -4.95 13.80 16.84
C PRO A 31 -4.51 12.92 18.02
N GLY A 32 -3.26 12.45 17.97
CA GLY A 32 -2.68 11.57 18.98
C GLY A 32 -3.07 10.09 18.88
N ASP A 33 -4.02 9.69 18.03
CA ASP A 33 -4.37 8.28 17.81
C ASP A 33 -3.58 7.72 16.61
N LEU A 34 -2.56 6.90 16.88
CA LEU A 34 -1.77 6.20 15.87
C LEU A 34 -2.55 5.06 15.17
N ARG A 35 -3.82 4.81 15.55
CA ARG A 35 -4.66 3.74 15.00
C ARG A 35 -4.04 2.35 15.17
N GLY A 36 -3.17 2.20 16.17
CA GLY A 36 -2.41 0.97 16.47
C GLY A 36 -1.16 0.77 15.60
N TRP A 37 -0.74 1.75 14.81
CA TRP A 37 0.57 1.71 14.15
C TRP A 37 1.69 1.92 15.17
N HIS A 38 2.77 1.13 15.05
CA HIS A 38 3.90 1.15 15.97
C HIS A 38 5.19 1.56 15.24
N PRO A 39 5.80 2.72 15.55
CA PRO A 39 7.10 3.08 15.01
C PRO A 39 8.21 2.28 15.68
N ASN A 40 9.27 2.01 14.93
CA ASN A 40 10.50 1.47 15.50
C ASN A 40 11.37 2.58 16.13
N GLY A 41 12.56 2.19 16.62
CA GLY A 41 13.51 3.11 17.26
C GLY A 41 14.23 4.08 16.33
N HIS A 42 13.99 4.01 15.01
CA HIS A 42 14.67 4.82 13.99
C HIS A 42 13.73 5.86 13.34
N LEU A 43 12.52 6.01 13.88
CA LEU A 43 11.60 7.12 13.61
C LEU A 43 11.43 7.99 14.87
N ALA A 44 11.78 9.26 14.75
CA ALA A 44 11.58 10.26 15.80
C ALA A 44 10.30 11.07 15.57
N GLU A 45 9.80 11.69 16.65
CA GLU A 45 8.71 12.67 16.62
C GLU A 45 7.41 12.15 15.98
N VAL A 46 7.18 10.84 16.04
CA VAL A 46 6.02 10.18 15.43
C VAL A 46 4.74 10.61 16.15
N LYS A 47 3.79 11.16 15.38
CA LYS A 47 2.50 11.63 15.90
C LYS A 47 1.45 11.70 14.79
N VAL A 48 0.20 11.65 15.22
CA VAL A 48 -0.96 11.94 14.38
C VAL A 48 -1.49 13.33 14.68
N GLY A 49 -1.75 14.11 13.63
CA GLY A 49 -2.35 15.43 13.68
C GLY A 49 -2.51 15.98 12.28
N ASP A 50 -3.42 16.95 12.11
CA ASP A 50 -3.66 17.60 10.81
C ASP A 50 -4.06 16.62 9.68
N GLY A 51 -4.65 15.47 10.03
CA GLY A 51 -5.09 14.45 9.07
C GLY A 51 -4.01 13.46 8.62
N GLU A 52 -2.80 13.52 9.18
CA GLU A 52 -1.65 12.68 8.79
C GLU A 52 -1.00 12.00 10.00
N LEU A 53 -0.42 10.82 9.77
CA LEU A 53 0.66 10.28 10.59
C LEU A 53 1.97 10.81 10.04
N ARG A 54 2.74 11.53 10.87
CA ARG A 54 4.04 12.08 10.49
C ARG A 54 5.12 11.69 11.47
N GLY A 55 6.36 11.63 10.99
CA GLY A 55 7.56 11.39 11.79
C GLY A 55 8.80 11.81 11.02
N LYS A 56 9.96 11.72 11.67
CA LYS A 56 11.26 12.03 11.08
C LYS A 56 12.15 10.80 11.11
N THR A 57 12.67 10.40 9.96
CA THR A 57 13.71 9.38 9.89
C THR A 57 14.93 9.86 10.67
N SER A 58 15.34 9.11 11.70
CA SER A 58 16.41 9.53 12.61
C SER A 58 17.68 8.71 12.50
N ASP A 59 17.64 7.54 11.85
CA ASP A 59 18.78 6.62 11.75
C ASP A 59 18.62 5.59 10.58
N TRP A 60 19.36 4.48 10.60
CA TRP A 60 19.64 3.60 9.46
C TRP A 60 18.55 2.62 8.99
N ASP A 61 17.40 2.50 9.67
CA ASP A 61 16.31 1.60 9.23
C ASP A 61 14.93 2.02 9.78
N PRO A 62 14.36 3.16 9.34
CA PRO A 62 13.08 3.67 9.85
C PRO A 62 11.89 2.86 9.31
N PHE A 63 11.02 2.35 10.18
CA PHE A 63 9.78 1.68 9.77
C PHE A 63 8.63 1.82 10.77
N LEU A 64 7.42 1.60 10.26
CA LEU A 64 6.18 1.50 11.03
C LEU A 64 5.58 0.11 10.82
N THR A 65 5.13 -0.53 11.89
CA THR A 65 4.36 -1.78 11.85
C THR A 65 2.87 -1.47 11.97
N SER A 66 2.05 -1.97 11.06
CA SER A 66 0.60 -1.80 11.11
C SER A 66 -0.03 -2.60 12.27
N PRO A 67 -1.26 -2.27 12.68
CA PRO A 67 -2.09 -3.24 13.39
C PRO A 67 -2.22 -4.54 12.59
N VAL A 68 -2.39 -5.65 13.30
CA VAL A 68 -2.67 -6.94 12.67
C VAL A 68 -4.05 -6.92 12.02
N PHE A 69 -4.13 -7.48 10.82
CA PHE A 69 -5.37 -7.70 10.10
C PHE A 69 -5.32 -9.00 9.30
N GLU A 70 -6.49 -9.49 8.91
CA GLU A 70 -6.61 -10.70 8.09
C GLU A 70 -7.51 -10.44 6.88
N ILE A 71 -6.97 -10.73 5.69
CA ILE A 71 -7.71 -10.73 4.44
C ILE A 71 -7.31 -11.95 3.61
N PRO A 72 -8.21 -12.52 2.80
CA PRO A 72 -7.82 -13.51 1.82
C PRO A 72 -6.86 -12.89 0.79
N ALA A 73 -5.65 -13.45 0.68
CA ALA A 73 -4.66 -13.00 -0.28
C ALA A 73 -5.12 -13.25 -1.73
N ARG A 74 -5.04 -12.23 -2.59
CA ARG A 74 -5.41 -12.24 -4.01
C ARG A 74 -4.35 -11.55 -4.88
N PRO A 75 -4.19 -11.95 -6.16
CA PRO A 75 -3.18 -11.38 -7.06
C PRO A 75 -3.34 -9.90 -7.40
N TRP A 76 -4.55 -9.37 -7.30
CA TRP A 76 -4.89 -8.01 -7.72
C TRP A 76 -5.04 -7.03 -6.55
N GLN A 77 -4.67 -7.43 -5.33
CA GLN A 77 -4.65 -6.52 -4.19
C GLN A 77 -3.51 -5.52 -4.31
N VAL A 78 -3.78 -4.28 -3.89
CA VAL A 78 -2.85 -3.16 -3.91
C VAL A 78 -2.86 -2.53 -2.52
N VAL A 79 -1.68 -2.14 -2.03
CA VAL A 79 -1.53 -1.22 -0.90
C VAL A 79 -1.33 0.17 -1.47
N GLU A 80 -2.18 1.10 -1.09
CA GLU A 80 -2.11 2.49 -1.50
C GLU A 80 -1.65 3.35 -0.32
N LEU A 81 -0.64 4.19 -0.55
CA LEU A 81 -0.11 5.13 0.43
C LEU A 81 -0.23 6.53 -0.14
N ASP A 82 -1.02 7.38 0.51
CA ASP A 82 -0.87 8.82 0.35
C ASP A 82 0.30 9.26 1.24
N ILE A 83 1.39 9.67 0.61
CA ILE A 83 2.65 9.94 1.29
C ILE A 83 3.30 11.21 0.75
N ARG A 84 4.05 11.87 1.63
CA ARG A 84 4.90 13.00 1.32
C ARG A 84 6.23 12.81 2.03
N THR A 85 7.33 12.92 1.32
CA THR A 85 8.67 12.99 1.91
C THR A 85 9.41 14.23 1.43
N ASP A 86 10.36 14.71 2.24
CA ASP A 86 11.23 15.82 1.89
C ASP A 86 12.29 15.39 0.86
N GLN A 87 12.83 14.18 1.03
CA GLN A 87 13.79 13.55 0.11
C GLN A 87 13.20 12.32 -0.59
N PRO A 88 13.54 12.09 -1.87
CA PRO A 88 13.17 10.84 -2.54
C PRO A 88 13.98 9.68 -1.99
N GLY A 89 13.47 8.46 -2.14
CA GLY A 89 14.15 7.27 -1.63
C GLY A 89 13.52 5.97 -2.11
N ARG A 90 13.88 4.88 -1.46
CA ARG A 90 13.31 3.55 -1.66
C ARG A 90 12.78 3.03 -0.34
N GLY A 91 11.59 2.46 -0.38
CA GLY A 91 10.99 1.73 0.74
C GLY A 91 10.74 0.28 0.39
N ASP A 92 10.44 -0.51 1.40
CA ASP A 92 10.03 -1.91 1.27
C ASP A 92 8.76 -2.14 2.08
N LEU A 93 7.73 -2.69 1.42
CA LEU A 93 6.54 -3.18 2.10
C LEU A 93 6.79 -4.62 2.51
N PHE A 94 7.03 -4.86 3.78
CA PHE A 94 7.10 -6.21 4.34
C PHE A 94 5.71 -6.72 4.69
N TRP A 95 5.48 -8.02 4.48
CA TRP A 95 4.21 -8.67 4.77
C TRP A 95 4.42 -10.09 5.31
N THR A 96 3.44 -10.58 6.07
CA THR A 96 3.48 -11.94 6.61
C THR A 96 2.08 -12.52 6.78
N ASN A 97 2.00 -13.85 6.76
CA ASN A 97 0.78 -14.64 6.97
C ASN A 97 0.81 -15.40 8.31
N THR A 98 1.82 -15.17 9.15
CA THR A 98 2.00 -15.83 10.44
C THR A 98 2.67 -14.86 11.40
N LEU A 99 2.31 -14.92 12.68
CA LEU A 99 2.98 -14.15 13.74
C LEU A 99 3.87 -15.04 14.61
N ASN A 100 3.94 -16.34 14.29
CA ASN A 100 4.51 -17.37 15.17
C ASN A 100 6.01 -17.61 14.95
N THR A 101 6.69 -16.70 14.25
CA THR A 101 8.14 -16.79 14.01
C THR A 101 8.86 -15.61 14.63
N GLN A 102 10.18 -15.61 14.54
CA GLN A 102 10.99 -14.45 14.90
C GLN A 102 10.52 -13.20 14.13
N TYR A 103 10.69 -12.03 14.74
CA TYR A 103 10.27 -10.73 14.20
C TYR A 103 8.79 -10.69 13.81
N GLU A 104 7.93 -11.33 14.61
CA GLU A 104 6.47 -11.33 14.41
C GLU A 104 6.04 -11.80 13.01
N GLY A 105 6.82 -12.68 12.39
CA GLY A 105 6.50 -13.20 11.05
C GLY A 105 7.26 -12.59 9.90
N PHE A 106 7.90 -11.44 10.09
CA PHE A 106 8.59 -10.75 8.99
C PHE A 106 9.90 -11.44 8.63
N THR A 107 10.16 -11.56 7.33
CA THR A 107 11.43 -12.08 6.81
C THR A 107 11.94 -11.21 5.66
N PRO A 108 13.27 -11.16 5.43
CA PRO A 108 13.85 -10.40 4.32
C PRO A 108 13.34 -10.80 2.94
N GLU A 109 12.77 -12.00 2.76
CA GLU A 109 12.28 -12.50 1.46
C GLU A 109 10.85 -12.06 1.16
N LYS A 110 10.07 -11.67 2.18
CA LYS A 110 8.65 -11.30 2.05
C LYS A 110 8.50 -9.78 2.07
N HIS A 111 8.97 -9.16 0.99
CA HIS A 111 8.80 -7.72 0.79
C HIS A 111 8.46 -7.37 -0.64
N THR A 112 8.01 -6.14 -0.85
CA THR A 112 7.86 -5.53 -2.16
C THR A 112 8.48 -4.14 -2.13
N PRO A 113 9.53 -3.89 -2.93
CA PRO A 113 10.15 -2.59 -2.97
C PRO A 113 9.26 -1.58 -3.70
N PHE A 114 9.37 -0.32 -3.32
CA PHE A 114 8.70 0.79 -3.97
C PHE A 114 9.52 2.08 -3.87
N ASP A 115 9.27 3.00 -4.79
CA ASP A 115 9.93 4.30 -4.79
C ASP A 115 9.15 5.29 -3.91
N LEU A 116 9.88 6.04 -3.10
CA LEU A 116 9.34 7.12 -2.28
C LEU A 116 9.55 8.46 -3.00
N PRO A 117 8.49 9.24 -3.22
CA PRO A 117 8.59 10.52 -3.89
C PRO A 117 9.01 11.63 -2.92
N GLY A 118 10.10 12.33 -3.25
CA GLY A 118 10.51 13.53 -2.51
C GLY A 118 9.83 14.82 -3.00
N GLY A 119 10.24 15.95 -2.43
CA GLY A 119 9.83 17.28 -2.89
C GLY A 119 8.61 17.86 -2.18
N ASP A 120 8.28 17.39 -0.98
CA ASP A 120 7.28 17.96 -0.07
C ASP A 120 5.84 18.06 -0.62
N ALA A 121 5.55 17.34 -1.70
CA ALA A 121 4.20 17.20 -2.25
C ALA A 121 3.58 15.86 -1.85
N TRP A 122 2.28 15.87 -1.57
CA TRP A 122 1.51 14.63 -1.42
C TRP A 122 1.44 13.88 -2.74
N GLN A 123 1.67 12.58 -2.67
CA GLN A 123 1.56 11.67 -3.80
C GLN A 123 0.98 10.33 -3.36
N THR A 124 0.23 9.71 -4.25
CA THR A 124 -0.32 8.38 -4.06
C THR A 124 0.64 7.35 -4.65
N VAL A 125 1.21 6.50 -3.80
CA VAL A 125 2.05 5.36 -4.18
C VAL A 125 1.22 4.09 -4.11
N ARG A 126 1.23 3.30 -5.19
CA ARG A 126 0.50 2.03 -5.29
C ARG A 126 1.47 0.87 -5.36
N ILE A 127 1.38 -0.04 -4.40
CA ILE A 127 2.28 -1.18 -4.23
C ILE A 127 1.48 -2.46 -4.46
N SER A 128 1.94 -3.32 -5.36
CA SER A 128 1.34 -4.64 -5.59
C SER A 128 2.13 -5.69 -4.81
N PRO A 129 1.71 -6.09 -3.60
CA PRO A 129 2.50 -6.98 -2.75
C PRO A 129 2.70 -8.39 -3.32
N LEU A 130 1.79 -8.82 -4.21
CA LEU A 130 1.76 -10.17 -4.78
C LEU A 130 1.81 -11.30 -3.73
N TRP A 131 1.39 -11.03 -2.49
CA TRP A 131 1.44 -11.95 -1.33
C TRP A 131 0.67 -13.28 -1.52
N HIS A 132 -0.20 -13.36 -2.53
CA HIS A 132 -0.96 -14.56 -2.89
C HIS A 132 -0.06 -15.68 -3.42
N ALA A 133 1.15 -15.35 -3.88
CA ALA A 133 2.14 -16.30 -4.33
C ALA A 133 2.79 -17.07 -3.17
N GLU A 134 2.57 -16.61 -1.93
CA GLU A 134 3.02 -17.33 -0.75
C GLU A 134 2.33 -18.70 -0.67
N LYS A 135 3.13 -19.75 -0.60
CA LYS A 135 2.63 -21.11 -0.35
C LYS A 135 2.33 -21.22 1.14
N LYS A 136 1.13 -21.70 1.47
CA LYS A 136 0.74 -22.04 2.84
C LYS A 136 1.66 -23.09 3.46
#